data_AF-A0A2N1XXE1-F1
#
_entry.id   AF-A0A2N1XXE1-F1
#
_cell.length_a   1.000
_cell.length_b   1.000
_cell.length_c   1.000
_cell.angle_alpha   90.00
_cell.angle_beta   90.00
_cell.angle_gamma   90.00
#
_symmetry.space_group_name_H-M   'P 1'
#
loop_
_entity.id
_entity.type
_entity.pdbx_description
1 polymer ?
#
loop_
_entity_poly.entity_id
_entity_poly.type
_entity_poly.pdbx_seq_one_letter_code
_entity_poly.pdbx_strand_id
1 'polypeptide(L)'
;MIKLPALATIRQNSSPFKSLLFQDTIMNKTTEKPKGKGLLSQHPFWLGKYCLLNIIIFAIGSITIIYWDNPFKSVSFWWILSLIPLFLNRFRFIAGGSILLAAIALIYYWTEISWLYLLFLPAAIYIGHLTAVCIHNAVHNNFKPVWINPVIGELCALQQISAGFPVFRLVHNQHHAYSDDPIKDPHPPKGYSFWQFVDNSRALITNRLTAIYLENWGDSEKSRNTWKIQTGLLLCMRFAKTLFIFVLLGPKLFVLLFIPSYLSNVFLFAAFNYFTHIENKDGTTDILNLDSNLYYAICNRILFGVFYHKNHHLKPKLFNPMAMQAKN
;
A
#
# COMPACT_ATOMS: atom_id res chain seq x y z
N MET A 1 -46.02 15.73 -42.27
CA MET A 1 -45.53 14.36 -41.99
C MET A 1 -44.06 14.29 -42.41
N ILE A 2 -43.13 14.44 -41.46
CA ILE A 2 -41.69 14.39 -41.70
C ILE A 2 -41.17 13.14 -40.99
N LYS A 3 -40.62 12.18 -41.75
CA LYS A 3 -40.01 10.96 -41.22
C LYS A 3 -38.56 11.26 -40.81
N LEU A 4 -38.24 11.10 -39.53
CA LEU A 4 -36.87 11.07 -39.02
C LEU A 4 -36.26 9.67 -39.25
N PRO A 5 -34.97 9.55 -39.61
CA PRO A 5 -34.30 8.26 -39.74
C PRO A 5 -33.88 7.68 -38.38
N ALA A 6 -33.87 6.34 -38.33
CA ALA A 6 -33.61 5.54 -37.14
C ALA A 6 -32.17 5.67 -36.63
N LEU A 7 -32.04 5.76 -35.30
CA LEU A 7 -30.78 5.71 -34.55
C LEU A 7 -30.11 4.33 -34.69
N ALA A 8 -28.90 4.31 -35.23
CA ALA A 8 -28.03 3.15 -35.25
C ALA A 8 -27.52 2.83 -33.83
N THR A 9 -27.74 1.60 -33.39
CA THR A 9 -27.26 1.06 -32.11
C THR A 9 -25.75 0.82 -32.18
N ILE A 10 -24.97 1.63 -31.48
CA ILE A 10 -23.53 1.40 -31.27
C ILE A 10 -23.38 0.24 -30.27
N ARG A 11 -23.03 -0.95 -30.75
CA ARG A 11 -22.58 -2.06 -29.89
C ARG A 11 -21.20 -1.72 -29.33
N GLN A 12 -21.13 -1.51 -28.01
CA GLN A 12 -19.86 -1.51 -27.28
C GLN A 12 -19.27 -2.92 -27.28
N ASN A 13 -18.23 -3.12 -28.08
CA ASN A 13 -17.34 -4.28 -28.01
C ASN A 13 -16.04 -3.83 -27.35
N SER A 14 -15.84 -4.15 -26.07
CA SER A 14 -14.52 -4.03 -25.43
C SER A 14 -14.39 -4.96 -24.23
N SER A 15 -13.85 -6.15 -24.46
CA SER A 15 -13.13 -6.94 -23.45
C SER A 15 -11.81 -7.36 -24.06
N PRO A 16 -10.66 -6.75 -23.68
CA PRO A 16 -9.37 -7.13 -24.22
C PRO A 16 -8.69 -8.28 -23.45
N PHE A 17 -9.40 -8.99 -22.56
CA PHE A 17 -8.77 -9.88 -21.58
C PHE A 17 -8.98 -11.39 -21.81
N LYS A 18 -9.13 -11.81 -23.07
CA LYS A 18 -9.19 -13.25 -23.42
C LYS A 18 -8.20 -13.58 -24.55
N SER A 19 -6.93 -13.73 -24.21
CA SER A 19 -6.01 -14.74 -24.78
C SER A 19 -4.55 -14.44 -24.39
N LEU A 20 -4.16 -14.82 -23.18
CA LEU A 20 -2.76 -15.07 -22.85
C LEU A 20 -2.66 -16.48 -22.27
N LEU A 21 -2.92 -17.47 -23.13
CA LEU A 21 -2.41 -18.82 -22.98
C LEU A 21 -0.92 -18.73 -23.34
N PHE A 22 -0.07 -18.54 -22.32
CA PHE A 22 1.37 -18.58 -22.51
C PHE A 22 1.85 -20.02 -22.53
N GLN A 23 2.67 -20.29 -23.56
CA GLN A 23 3.43 -21.51 -23.76
C GLN A 23 4.35 -21.81 -22.57
N ASP A 24 4.41 -23.08 -22.22
CA ASP A 24 5.32 -23.66 -21.24
C ASP A 24 6.77 -23.36 -21.59
N THR A 25 7.33 -22.33 -20.96
CA THR A 25 8.77 -22.05 -21.03
C THR A 25 9.43 -22.71 -19.82
N ILE A 26 10.21 -23.76 -20.11
CA ILE A 26 10.99 -24.53 -19.12
C ILE A 26 12.03 -23.60 -18.48
N MET A 27 11.72 -23.07 -17.30
CA MET A 27 12.65 -22.31 -16.47
C MET A 27 13.50 -23.25 -15.62
N ASN A 28 14.68 -23.58 -16.14
CA ASN A 28 15.76 -24.22 -15.38
C ASN A 28 16.62 -23.15 -14.70
N LYS A 29 16.44 -22.95 -13.39
CA LYS A 29 17.49 -22.56 -12.44
C LYS A 29 17.00 -22.74 -11.00
N THR A 30 17.43 -23.85 -10.41
CA THR A 30 17.28 -24.19 -9.00
C THR A 30 18.23 -23.36 -8.14
N THR A 31 17.85 -22.13 -7.83
CA THR A 31 18.35 -21.49 -6.60
C THR A 31 17.52 -22.04 -5.45
N GLU A 32 18.12 -22.86 -4.59
CA GLU A 32 17.46 -23.33 -3.36
C GLU A 32 16.90 -22.15 -2.59
N LYS A 33 15.57 -22.09 -2.51
CA LYS A 33 14.83 -21.04 -1.84
C LYS A 33 15.08 -21.13 -0.34
N PRO A 34 15.16 -20.00 0.39
CA PRO A 34 15.17 -20.05 1.84
C PRO A 34 13.86 -20.67 2.33
N LYS A 35 13.95 -21.91 2.84
CA LYS A 35 12.89 -22.65 3.55
C LYS A 35 12.63 -22.01 4.93
N GLY A 36 12.27 -20.72 4.95
CA GLY A 36 11.61 -20.14 6.10
C GLY A 36 10.13 -20.48 6.02
N LYS A 37 9.56 -21.15 7.03
CA LYS A 37 8.10 -21.28 7.15
C LYS A 37 7.51 -19.87 7.19
N GLY A 38 6.98 -19.40 6.05
CA GLY A 38 6.40 -18.07 5.92
C GLY A 38 5.31 -17.86 6.96
N LEU A 39 5.06 -16.61 7.36
CA LEU A 39 4.07 -16.23 8.37
C LEU A 39 2.71 -16.94 8.22
N LEU A 40 2.21 -17.04 6.97
CA LEU A 40 0.94 -17.69 6.64
C LEU A 40 0.98 -19.23 6.72
N SER A 41 2.15 -19.85 6.79
CA SER A 41 2.32 -21.31 6.93
C SER A 41 2.30 -21.79 8.37
N GLN A 42 2.27 -20.88 9.36
CA GLN A 42 2.28 -21.26 10.78
C GLN A 42 0.94 -21.80 11.26
N HIS A 43 -0.17 -21.21 10.80
CA HIS A 43 -1.52 -21.61 11.18
C HIS A 43 -2.52 -21.13 10.10
N PRO A 44 -3.55 -21.92 9.73
CA PRO A 44 -4.48 -21.56 8.65
C PRO A 44 -5.34 -20.33 8.96
N PHE A 45 -5.40 -19.92 10.23
CA PHE A 45 -6.08 -18.71 10.69
C PHE A 45 -5.14 -17.67 11.36
N TRP A 46 -3.84 -17.72 11.04
CA TRP A 46 -2.85 -16.81 11.67
C TRP A 46 -3.20 -15.33 11.43
N LEU A 47 -3.52 -14.96 10.18
CA LEU A 47 -3.84 -13.58 9.81
C LEU A 47 -5.12 -13.12 10.51
N GLY A 48 -6.12 -14.00 10.63
CA GLY A 48 -7.35 -13.71 11.38
C GLY A 48 -7.08 -13.35 12.84
N LYS A 49 -6.23 -14.12 13.54
CA LYS A 49 -5.81 -13.83 14.92
C LYS A 49 -5.11 -12.48 15.03
N TYR A 50 -4.18 -12.18 14.11
CA TYR A 50 -3.49 -10.90 14.05
C TYR A 50 -4.46 -9.72 13.83
N CYS A 51 -5.40 -9.85 12.89
CA CYS A 51 -6.42 -8.85 12.63
C CYS A 51 -7.32 -8.61 13.85
N LEU A 52 -7.79 -9.67 14.52
CA LEU A 52 -8.63 -9.56 15.73
C LEU A 52 -7.92 -8.81 16.85
N LEU A 53 -6.65 -9.13 17.11
CA LEU A 53 -5.86 -8.42 18.13
C LEU A 53 -5.76 -6.92 17.81
N ASN A 54 -5.45 -6.57 16.56
CA ASN A 54 -5.37 -5.17 16.13
C ASN A 54 -6.73 -4.46 16.25
N ILE A 55 -7.83 -5.12 15.84
CA ILE A 55 -9.19 -4.57 16.00
C ILE A 55 -9.44 -4.20 17.46
N ILE A 56 -9.15 -5.11 18.40
CA ILE A 56 -9.35 -4.88 19.83
C ILE A 56 -8.50 -3.71 20.32
N ILE A 57 -7.20 -3.67 19.99
CA ILE A 57 -6.28 -2.60 20.40
C ILE A 57 -6.78 -1.24 19.93
N PHE A 58 -7.08 -1.10 18.62
CA PHE A 58 -7.49 0.18 18.06
C PHE A 58 -8.91 0.57 18.47
N ALA A 59 -9.82 -0.39 18.69
CA ALA A 59 -11.15 -0.12 19.23
C ALA A 59 -11.07 0.43 20.66
N ILE A 60 -10.29 -0.21 21.55
CA ILE A 60 -10.08 0.28 22.91
C ILE A 60 -9.45 1.68 22.88
N GLY A 61 -8.38 1.87 22.09
CA GLY A 61 -7.74 3.18 21.95
C GLY A 61 -8.71 4.26 21.46
N SER A 62 -9.57 3.93 20.50
CA SER A 62 -10.58 4.85 19.99
C SER A 62 -11.60 5.22 21.07
N ILE A 63 -12.12 4.23 21.81
CA ILE A 63 -13.08 4.45 22.89
C ILE A 63 -12.47 5.33 23.99
N THR A 64 -11.22 5.06 24.37
CA THR A 64 -10.50 5.87 25.37
C THR A 64 -10.37 7.33 24.94
N ILE A 65 -9.98 7.59 23.68
CA ILE A 65 -9.87 8.95 23.15
C ILE A 65 -11.23 9.64 23.10
N ILE A 66 -12.27 8.93 22.63
CA ILE A 66 -13.63 9.47 22.57
C ILE A 66 -14.12 9.88 23.96
N TYR A 67 -13.91 9.01 24.97
CA TYR A 67 -14.32 9.29 26.34
C TYR A 67 -13.56 10.48 26.95
N TRP A 68 -12.24 10.56 26.71
CA TRP A 68 -11.39 11.59 27.30
C TRP A 68 -11.55 12.97 26.64
N ASP A 69 -11.51 13.03 25.31
CA ASP A 69 -11.41 14.29 24.55
C ASP A 69 -12.75 14.75 23.97
N ASN A 70 -13.72 13.84 23.84
CA ASN A 70 -15.01 14.10 23.19
C ASN A 70 -14.86 14.83 21.83
N PRO A 71 -14.10 14.26 20.87
CA PRO A 71 -13.72 14.94 19.62
C PRO A 71 -14.91 15.32 18.73
N PHE A 72 -16.09 14.77 19.02
CA PHE A 72 -17.35 15.02 18.32
C PHE A 72 -18.21 16.13 18.97
N LYS A 73 -17.79 16.73 20.09
CA LYS A 73 -18.60 17.75 20.79
C LYS A 73 -18.81 19.00 19.92
N SER A 74 -17.82 19.37 19.11
CA SER A 74 -17.81 20.55 18.24
C SER A 74 -17.87 20.21 16.75
N VAL A 75 -17.90 18.92 16.39
CA VAL A 75 -17.82 18.48 15.00
C VAL A 75 -18.92 17.47 14.68
N SER A 76 -19.59 17.67 13.56
CA SER A 76 -20.72 16.83 13.14
C SER A 76 -20.32 15.35 12.98
N PHE A 77 -21.20 14.42 13.38
CA PHE A 77 -20.99 12.99 13.18
C PHE A 77 -20.87 12.59 11.70
N TRP A 78 -21.39 13.42 10.79
CA TRP A 78 -21.29 13.19 9.34
C TRP A 78 -19.86 13.12 8.83
N TRP A 79 -18.89 13.66 9.58
CA TRP A 79 -17.47 13.51 9.25
C TRP A 79 -16.98 12.07 9.26
N ILE A 80 -17.69 11.13 9.89
CA ILE A 80 -17.40 9.69 9.78
C ILE A 80 -17.54 9.22 8.32
N LEU A 81 -18.37 9.88 7.49
CA LEU A 81 -18.46 9.58 6.06
C LEU A 81 -17.14 9.86 5.32
N SER A 82 -16.26 10.71 5.87
CA SER A 82 -14.93 10.96 5.30
C SER A 82 -14.04 9.71 5.27
N LEU A 83 -14.39 8.68 6.05
CA LEU A 83 -13.64 7.43 6.09
C LEU A 83 -13.94 6.54 4.87
N ILE A 84 -15.12 6.68 4.24
CA ILE A 84 -15.61 5.78 3.18
C ILE A 84 -14.60 5.62 2.03
N PRO A 85 -14.01 6.69 1.46
CA PRO A 85 -13.09 6.54 0.33
C PRO A 85 -11.90 5.65 0.62
N LEU A 86 -11.41 5.59 1.87
CA LEU A 86 -10.21 4.82 2.23
C LEU A 86 -10.40 3.30 2.11
N PHE A 87 -11.64 2.84 2.11
CA PHE A 87 -12.02 1.42 1.99
C PHE A 87 -12.31 0.97 0.55
N LEU A 88 -12.23 1.88 -0.42
CA LEU A 88 -12.41 1.53 -1.81
C LEU A 88 -11.20 0.74 -2.33
N ASN A 89 -11.46 -0.25 -3.20
CA ASN A 89 -10.41 -1.11 -3.72
C ASN A 89 -9.52 -0.43 -4.78
N ARG A 90 -10.08 0.53 -5.53
CA ARG A 90 -9.38 1.25 -6.60
C ARG A 90 -8.87 2.58 -6.06
N PHE A 91 -7.56 2.81 -6.18
CA PHE A 91 -6.92 4.00 -5.63
C PHE A 91 -7.47 5.31 -6.22
N ARG A 92 -7.89 5.32 -7.49
CA ARG A 92 -8.50 6.50 -8.11
C ARG A 92 -9.73 7.01 -7.35
N PHE A 93 -10.54 6.11 -6.79
CA PHE A 93 -11.71 6.49 -6.00
C PHE A 93 -11.34 6.95 -4.61
N ILE A 94 -10.26 6.41 -4.04
CA ILE A 94 -9.70 6.90 -2.78
C ILE A 94 -9.22 8.34 -2.96
N ALA A 95 -8.35 8.58 -3.95
CA ALA A 95 -7.82 9.90 -4.23
C ALA A 95 -8.93 10.91 -4.59
N GLY A 96 -9.84 10.54 -5.49
CA GLY A 96 -10.97 11.40 -5.86
C GLY A 96 -11.90 11.72 -4.68
N GLY A 97 -12.25 10.71 -3.87
CA GLY A 97 -13.06 10.90 -2.68
C GLY A 97 -12.35 11.76 -1.62
N SER A 98 -11.05 11.55 -1.41
CA SER A 98 -10.21 12.37 -0.53
C SER A 98 -10.14 13.83 -0.96
N ILE A 99 -10.00 14.10 -2.26
CA ILE A 99 -10.00 15.47 -2.80
C ILE A 99 -11.37 16.14 -2.59
N LEU A 100 -12.45 15.43 -2.89
CA LEU A 100 -13.81 15.94 -2.68
C LEU A 100 -14.06 16.26 -1.19
N LEU A 101 -13.64 15.38 -0.29
CA LEU A 101 -13.74 15.60 1.15
C LEU A 101 -12.91 16.80 1.62
N ALA A 102 -11.69 16.96 1.12
CA ALA A 102 -10.86 18.13 1.41
C ALA A 102 -11.51 19.42 0.91
N ALA A 103 -12.11 19.41 -0.29
CA ALA A 103 -12.83 20.57 -0.81
C ALA A 103 -14.05 20.92 0.07
N ILE A 104 -14.86 19.93 0.46
CA ILE A 104 -16.00 20.12 1.37
C ILE A 104 -15.52 20.66 2.72
N ALA A 105 -14.47 20.07 3.29
CA ALA A 105 -13.87 20.51 4.54
C ALA A 105 -13.45 21.98 4.47
N LEU A 106 -12.76 22.37 3.40
CA LEU A 106 -12.32 23.75 3.20
C LEU A 106 -13.50 24.69 3.01
N ILE A 107 -14.50 24.34 2.19
CA ILE A 107 -15.66 25.22 1.93
C ILE A 107 -16.46 25.49 3.21
N TYR A 108 -16.78 24.45 3.98
CA TYR A 108 -17.66 24.58 5.15
C TYR A 108 -16.95 25.04 6.42
N TYR A 109 -15.63 24.82 6.53
CA TYR A 109 -14.89 25.06 7.76
C TYR A 109 -13.68 25.98 7.57
N TRP A 110 -13.57 26.70 6.45
CA TRP A 110 -12.44 27.59 6.16
C TRP A 110 -12.13 28.54 7.32
N THR A 111 -13.15 29.13 7.94
CA THR A 111 -13.00 30.08 9.06
C THR A 111 -12.46 29.43 10.33
N GLU A 112 -12.59 28.11 10.47
CA GLU A 112 -12.06 27.34 11.60
C GLU A 112 -10.73 26.65 11.29
N ILE A 113 -10.29 26.70 10.03
CA ILE A 113 -9.03 26.11 9.57
C ILE A 113 -7.95 27.17 9.71
N SER A 114 -7.09 27.01 10.71
CA SER A 114 -5.90 27.85 10.84
C SER A 114 -5.01 27.66 9.61
N TRP A 115 -4.52 28.76 9.04
CA TRP A 115 -3.55 28.77 7.95
C TRP A 115 -2.28 27.96 8.30
N LEU A 116 -1.97 27.80 9.59
CA LEU A 116 -0.89 26.95 10.09
C LEU A 116 -1.05 25.48 9.63
N TYR A 117 -2.27 24.98 9.46
CA TYR A 117 -2.47 23.61 8.95
C TYR A 117 -1.97 23.45 7.52
N LEU A 118 -2.06 24.50 6.70
CA LEU A 118 -1.52 24.49 5.34
C LEU A 118 0.02 24.51 5.35
N LEU A 119 0.64 25.18 6.32
CA LEU A 119 2.09 25.13 6.53
C LEU A 119 2.59 23.74 6.96
N PHE A 120 1.76 22.94 7.63
CA PHE A 120 2.12 21.57 8.02
C PHE A 120 1.92 20.56 6.89
N LEU A 121 1.32 20.93 5.76
CA LEU A 121 1.09 20.02 4.64
C LEU A 121 2.40 19.42 4.07
N PRO A 122 3.48 20.19 3.83
CA PRO A 122 4.77 19.62 3.44
C PRO A 122 5.32 18.62 4.47
N ALA A 123 5.16 18.91 5.76
CA ALA A 123 5.58 17.99 6.82
C ALA A 123 4.75 16.69 6.80
N ALA A 124 3.44 16.78 6.57
CA ALA A 124 2.56 15.62 6.45
C ALA A 124 2.94 14.73 5.25
N ILE A 125 3.22 15.34 4.10
CA ILE A 125 3.74 14.64 2.90
C ILE A 125 5.08 13.95 3.22
N TYR A 126 5.99 14.67 3.88
CA TYR A 126 7.28 14.12 4.27
C TYR A 126 7.14 12.94 5.24
N ILE A 127 6.23 13.01 6.22
CA ILE A 127 5.90 11.88 7.11
C ILE A 127 5.37 10.69 6.30
N GLY A 128 4.55 10.94 5.29
CA GLY A 128 4.04 9.91 4.37
C GLY A 128 5.18 9.18 3.66
N HIS A 129 6.13 9.94 3.12
CA HIS A 129 7.33 9.37 2.50
C HIS A 129 8.22 8.64 3.51
N LEU A 130 8.47 9.23 4.67
CA LEU A 130 9.34 8.67 5.69
C LEU A 130 8.81 7.33 6.21
N THR A 131 7.50 7.20 6.40
CA THR A 131 6.88 5.93 6.81
C THR A 131 7.00 4.84 5.75
N ALA A 132 7.01 5.17 4.46
CA ALA A 132 7.29 4.21 3.38
C ALA A 132 8.74 3.69 3.48
N VAL A 133 9.70 4.60 3.66
CA VAL A 133 11.12 4.22 3.80
C VAL A 133 11.39 3.46 5.09
N CYS A 134 10.79 3.88 6.20
CA CYS A 134 10.97 3.25 7.50
C CYS A 134 10.41 1.83 7.52
N ILE A 135 9.20 1.59 6.97
CA ILE A 135 8.69 0.21 6.91
C ILE A 135 9.56 -0.68 6.02
N HIS A 136 10.08 -0.14 4.91
CA HIS A 136 10.97 -0.83 3.97
C HIS A 136 12.32 -1.19 4.59
N ASN A 137 12.83 -0.36 5.50
CA ASN A 137 14.01 -0.66 6.30
C ASN A 137 13.72 -1.65 7.44
N ALA A 138 12.55 -1.51 8.08
CA ALA A 138 12.14 -2.38 9.17
C ALA A 138 11.99 -3.84 8.73
N VAL A 139 11.49 -4.10 7.52
CA VAL A 139 11.33 -5.48 7.03
C VAL A 139 12.65 -6.25 6.97
N HIS A 140 13.77 -5.55 6.71
CA HIS A 140 15.11 -6.12 6.60
C HIS A 140 15.94 -6.07 7.89
N ASN A 141 15.35 -5.56 8.98
CA ASN A 141 15.98 -5.41 10.29
C ASN A 141 17.14 -4.37 10.33
N ASN A 142 16.98 -3.27 9.59
CA ASN A 142 18.00 -2.23 9.46
C ASN A 142 18.09 -1.30 10.67
N PHE A 143 17.01 -1.16 11.47
CA PHE A 143 17.07 -0.40 12.72
C PHE A 143 17.79 -1.18 13.83
N LYS A 144 18.53 -0.45 14.68
CA LYS A 144 19.23 -1.00 15.85
C LYS A 144 18.76 -0.31 17.13
N PRO A 145 18.55 -1.07 18.23
CA PRO A 145 18.59 -2.54 18.33
C PRO A 145 17.49 -3.26 17.50
N VAL A 146 17.74 -4.52 17.14
CA VAL A 146 16.91 -5.27 16.15
C VAL A 146 15.43 -5.38 16.55
N TRP A 147 15.14 -5.45 17.85
CA TRP A 147 13.77 -5.57 18.36
C TRP A 147 12.87 -4.36 18.06
N ILE A 148 13.46 -3.21 17.69
CA ILE A 148 12.69 -2.00 17.35
C ILE A 148 12.03 -2.12 15.97
N ASN A 149 12.54 -2.96 15.06
CA ASN A 149 12.02 -3.05 13.69
C ASN A 149 10.53 -3.42 13.63
N PRO A 150 10.03 -4.43 14.38
CA PRO A 150 8.60 -4.69 14.49
C PRO A 150 7.79 -3.48 14.97
N VAL A 151 8.29 -2.71 15.94
CA VAL A 151 7.60 -1.53 16.49
C VAL A 151 7.49 -0.43 15.43
N ILE A 152 8.61 -0.04 14.82
CA ILE A 152 8.63 0.95 13.73
C ILE A 152 7.76 0.48 12.57
N GLY A 153 7.87 -0.81 12.22
CA GLY A 153 7.08 -1.43 11.18
C GLY A 153 5.58 -1.30 11.42
N GLU A 154 5.10 -1.58 12.63
CA GLU A 154 3.68 -1.48 12.98
C GLU A 154 3.18 -0.02 13.03
N LEU A 155 4.00 0.91 13.52
CA LEU A 155 3.67 2.35 13.47
C LEU A 155 3.55 2.85 12.03
N CYS A 156 4.45 2.43 11.15
CA CYS A 156 4.36 2.76 9.72
C CYS A 156 3.15 2.07 9.07
N ALA A 157 2.88 0.81 9.43
CA ALA A 157 1.71 0.07 8.93
C ALA A 157 0.37 0.70 9.38
N LEU A 158 0.34 1.32 10.57
CA LEU A 158 -0.79 2.12 11.03
C LEU A 158 -0.99 3.36 10.14
N GLN A 159 0.07 4.16 9.91
CA GLN A 159 -0.02 5.32 9.02
C GLN A 159 -0.48 4.93 7.60
N GLN A 160 0.00 3.80 7.09
CA GLN A 160 -0.33 3.28 5.76
C GLN A 160 -1.72 2.64 5.67
N ILE A 161 -2.44 2.49 6.78
CA ILE A 161 -3.70 1.71 6.85
C ILE A 161 -3.52 0.35 6.16
N SER A 162 -2.34 -0.25 6.36
CA SER A 162 -1.94 -1.47 5.68
C SER A 162 -2.46 -2.69 6.42
N ALA A 163 -2.27 -3.85 5.81
CA ALA A 163 -2.57 -5.15 6.39
C ALA A 163 -1.69 -5.50 7.62
N GLY A 164 -0.84 -4.59 8.07
CA GLY A 164 0.07 -4.81 9.20
C GLY A 164 1.51 -5.04 8.74
N PHE A 165 2.45 -4.82 9.65
CA PHE A 165 3.87 -5.04 9.37
C PHE A 165 4.21 -6.47 8.95
N PRO A 166 3.65 -7.53 9.58
CA PRO A 166 3.93 -8.90 9.16
C PRO A 166 3.49 -9.22 7.73
N VAL A 167 2.34 -8.68 7.29
CA VAL A 167 1.86 -8.85 5.93
C VAL A 167 2.73 -8.06 4.96
N PHE A 168 3.08 -6.81 5.30
CA PHE A 168 4.00 -6.02 4.48
C PHE A 168 5.35 -6.73 4.32
N ARG A 169 5.93 -7.28 5.39
CA ARG A 169 7.17 -8.09 5.33
C ARG A 169 7.04 -9.30 4.40
N LEU A 170 5.91 -10.01 4.45
CA LEU A 170 5.67 -11.16 3.57
C LEU A 170 5.63 -10.73 2.09
N VAL A 171 4.82 -9.71 1.77
CA VAL A 171 4.66 -9.18 0.42
C VAL A 171 5.99 -8.64 -0.11
N HIS A 172 6.68 -7.85 0.70
CA HIS A 172 7.98 -7.26 0.34
C HIS A 172 9.04 -8.34 0.04
N ASN A 173 9.13 -9.38 0.88
CA ASN A 173 10.06 -10.48 0.64
C ASN A 173 9.68 -11.31 -0.58
N GLN A 174 8.39 -11.43 -0.88
CA GLN A 174 7.90 -12.09 -2.09
C GLN A 174 8.33 -11.31 -3.35
N HIS A 175 8.21 -9.98 -3.34
CA HIS A 175 8.71 -9.13 -4.42
C HIS A 175 10.24 -9.28 -4.58
N HIS A 176 11.01 -9.31 -3.50
CA HIS A 176 12.46 -9.55 -3.59
C HIS A 176 12.80 -10.92 -4.21
N ALA A 177 12.04 -11.96 -3.87
CA ALA A 177 12.29 -13.32 -4.35
C ALA A 177 11.84 -13.58 -5.79
N TYR A 178 10.86 -12.83 -6.28
CA TYR A 178 10.23 -13.03 -7.59
C TYR A 178 9.98 -11.72 -8.32
N SER A 179 10.90 -10.76 -8.21
CA SER A 179 10.75 -9.44 -8.80
C SER A 179 10.37 -9.55 -10.27
N ASP A 180 9.34 -8.81 -10.66
CA ASP A 180 8.81 -8.72 -12.03
C ASP A 180 8.23 -10.03 -12.60
N ASP A 181 8.17 -11.13 -11.82
CA ASP A 181 7.41 -12.33 -12.20
C ASP A 181 5.91 -11.97 -12.25
N PRO A 182 5.23 -12.14 -13.40
CA PRO A 182 3.85 -11.68 -13.57
C PRO A 182 2.83 -12.42 -12.68
N ILE A 183 3.20 -13.56 -12.10
CA ILE A 183 2.33 -14.41 -11.29
C ILE A 183 2.72 -14.35 -9.81
N LYS A 184 4.03 -14.33 -9.53
CA LYS A 184 4.56 -14.48 -8.17
C LYS A 184 4.95 -13.17 -7.51
N ASP A 185 5.27 -12.13 -8.27
CA ASP A 185 5.43 -10.78 -7.72
C ASP A 185 4.06 -10.28 -7.24
N PRO A 186 3.93 -9.77 -6.00
CA PRO A 186 2.68 -9.14 -5.56
C PRO A 186 2.34 -7.82 -6.27
N HIS A 187 3.32 -7.18 -6.92
CA HIS A 187 3.12 -5.90 -7.60
C HIS A 187 4.09 -5.73 -8.79
N PRO A 188 4.01 -6.59 -9.83
CA PRO A 188 4.83 -6.43 -11.02
C PRO A 188 4.36 -5.19 -11.81
N PRO A 189 5.27 -4.29 -12.21
CA PRO A 189 4.92 -3.10 -12.99
C PRO A 189 4.69 -3.40 -14.47
N LYS A 190 5.24 -4.51 -14.98
CA LYS A 190 5.13 -4.95 -16.37
C LYS A 190 3.68 -5.00 -16.86
N GLY A 191 3.43 -4.43 -18.04
CA GLY A 191 2.11 -4.40 -18.66
C GLY A 191 1.15 -3.31 -18.14
N TYR A 192 1.60 -2.44 -17.23
CA TYR A 192 0.79 -1.34 -16.70
C TYR A 192 1.41 0.03 -17.03
N SER A 193 0.56 1.04 -17.29
CA SER A 193 0.98 2.43 -17.10
C SER A 193 1.12 2.75 -15.61
N PHE A 194 1.87 3.79 -15.25
CA PHE A 194 2.04 4.20 -13.85
C PHE A 194 0.69 4.33 -13.09
N TRP A 195 -0.30 4.97 -13.71
CA TRP A 195 -1.61 5.15 -13.08
C TRP A 195 -2.40 3.85 -12.95
N GLN A 196 -2.28 2.95 -13.93
CA GLN A 196 -2.88 1.63 -13.82
C GLN A 196 -2.19 0.81 -12.73
N PHE A 197 -0.86 0.90 -12.62
CA PHE A 197 -0.10 0.24 -11.58
C PHE A 197 -0.60 0.65 -10.19
N VAL A 198 -0.61 1.96 -9.91
CA VAL A 198 -1.15 2.54 -8.66
C VAL A 198 -2.58 2.06 -8.38
N ASP A 199 -3.46 2.13 -9.38
CA ASP A 199 -4.89 1.83 -9.21
C ASP A 199 -5.19 0.34 -9.04
N ASN A 200 -4.29 -0.55 -9.51
CA ASN A 200 -4.42 -2.00 -9.40
C ASN A 200 -3.62 -2.62 -8.23
N SER A 201 -2.64 -1.92 -7.64
CA SER A 201 -1.70 -2.53 -6.66
C SER A 201 -2.40 -3.25 -5.50
N ARG A 202 -3.46 -2.66 -4.93
CA ARG A 202 -4.22 -3.29 -3.83
C ARG A 202 -4.84 -4.63 -4.24
N ALA A 203 -5.37 -4.71 -5.46
CA ALA A 203 -5.96 -5.94 -5.99
C ALA A 203 -4.89 -6.99 -6.29
N LEU A 204 -3.76 -6.59 -6.89
CA LEU A 204 -2.63 -7.48 -7.17
C LEU A 204 -2.08 -8.13 -5.88
N ILE A 205 -1.84 -7.31 -4.86
CA ILE A 205 -1.37 -7.78 -3.55
C ILE A 205 -2.40 -8.75 -2.93
N THR A 206 -3.69 -8.44 -3.00
CA THR A 206 -4.76 -9.30 -2.47
C THR A 206 -4.81 -10.65 -3.19
N ASN A 207 -4.68 -10.64 -4.51
CA ASN A 207 -4.64 -11.85 -5.33
C ASN A 207 -3.43 -12.72 -4.97
N ARG A 208 -2.23 -12.12 -4.83
CA ARG A 208 -1.03 -12.87 -4.46
C ARG A 208 -1.11 -13.42 -3.04
N LEU A 209 -1.63 -12.65 -2.07
CA LEU A 209 -1.84 -13.16 -0.71
C LEU A 209 -2.83 -14.34 -0.69
N THR A 210 -3.89 -14.27 -1.50
CA THR A 210 -4.84 -15.37 -1.66
C THR A 210 -4.16 -16.60 -2.25
N ALA A 211 -3.36 -16.44 -3.31
CA ALA A 211 -2.61 -17.53 -3.91
C ALA A 211 -1.65 -18.18 -2.91
N ILE A 212 -0.83 -17.39 -2.20
CA ILE A 212 0.08 -17.89 -1.16
C ILE A 212 -0.68 -18.65 -0.07
N TYR A 213 -1.86 -18.17 0.32
CA TYR A 213 -2.68 -18.86 1.32
C TYR A 213 -3.16 -20.24 0.82
N LEU A 214 -3.72 -20.30 -0.38
CA LEU A 214 -4.23 -21.53 -0.97
C LEU A 214 -3.11 -22.52 -1.35
N GLU A 215 -1.94 -22.02 -1.77
CA GLU A 215 -0.72 -22.82 -1.99
C GLU A 215 -0.28 -23.53 -0.70
N ASN A 216 -0.41 -22.88 0.47
CA ASN A 216 0.02 -23.43 1.75
C ASN A 216 -1.00 -24.38 2.39
N TRP A 217 -2.30 -24.14 2.21
CA TRP A 217 -3.38 -24.85 2.92
C TRP A 217 -4.32 -25.63 2.01
N GLY A 218 -4.00 -25.72 0.73
CA GLY A 218 -4.81 -26.38 -0.28
C GLY A 218 -6.03 -25.56 -0.71
N ASP A 219 -6.44 -25.76 -1.97
CA ASP A 219 -7.61 -25.12 -2.55
C ASP A 219 -8.90 -25.93 -2.28
N SER A 220 -9.33 -25.93 -1.02
CA SER A 220 -10.57 -26.56 -0.58
C SER A 220 -11.63 -25.52 -0.22
N GLU A 221 -12.90 -25.92 -0.19
CA GLU A 221 -13.99 -25.06 0.28
C GLU A 221 -13.72 -24.54 1.71
N LYS A 222 -13.21 -25.40 2.59
CA LYS A 222 -12.83 -25.03 3.97
C LYS A 222 -11.75 -23.95 3.99
N SER A 223 -10.70 -24.09 3.17
CA SER A 223 -9.61 -23.11 3.07
C SER A 223 -10.13 -21.78 2.50
N ARG A 224 -10.95 -21.81 1.44
CA ARG A 224 -11.57 -20.62 0.86
C ARG A 224 -12.47 -19.88 1.85
N ASN A 225 -13.30 -20.60 2.61
CA ASN A 225 -14.15 -20.02 3.65
C ASN A 225 -13.31 -19.40 4.78
N THR A 226 -12.25 -20.09 5.22
CA THR A 226 -11.32 -19.57 6.22
C THR A 226 -10.63 -18.29 5.73
N TRP A 227 -10.20 -18.25 4.47
CA TRP A 227 -9.60 -17.06 3.86
C TRP A 227 -10.60 -15.91 3.72
N LYS A 228 -11.85 -16.19 3.34
CA LYS A 228 -12.93 -15.20 3.27
C LYS A 228 -13.17 -14.53 4.63
N ILE A 229 -13.13 -15.29 5.73
CA ILE A 229 -13.24 -14.72 7.08
C ILE A 229 -12.03 -13.82 7.39
N GLN A 230 -10.81 -14.27 7.09
CA GLN A 230 -9.59 -13.48 7.36
C GLN A 230 -9.53 -12.19 6.54
N THR A 231 -9.98 -12.21 5.29
CA THR A 231 -10.09 -11.01 4.44
C THR A 231 -11.18 -10.05 4.93
N GLY A 232 -12.30 -10.57 5.45
CA GLY A 232 -13.29 -9.76 6.18
C GLY A 232 -12.70 -9.10 7.43
N LEU A 233 -11.96 -9.85 8.25
CA LEU A 233 -11.26 -9.31 9.42
C LEU A 233 -10.19 -8.28 9.06
N LEU A 234 -9.52 -8.45 7.92
CA LEU A 234 -8.59 -7.45 7.39
C LEU A 234 -9.29 -6.10 7.15
N LEU A 235 -10.48 -6.14 6.54
CA LEU A 235 -11.29 -4.95 6.31
C LEU A 235 -11.71 -4.29 7.64
N CYS A 236 -12.18 -5.08 8.61
CA CYS A 236 -12.52 -4.59 9.95
C CYS A 236 -11.31 -3.97 10.68
N MET A 237 -10.13 -4.58 10.57
CA MET A 237 -8.90 -4.04 11.14
C MET A 237 -8.52 -2.70 10.51
N ARG A 238 -8.61 -2.59 9.18
CA ARG A 238 -8.40 -1.30 8.49
C ARG A 238 -9.39 -0.27 9.00
N PHE A 239 -10.65 -0.64 9.21
CA PHE A 239 -11.66 0.26 9.76
C PHE A 239 -11.29 0.74 11.16
N ALA A 240 -10.92 -0.17 12.06
CA ALA A 240 -10.49 0.17 13.42
C ALA A 240 -9.26 1.10 13.42
N LYS A 241 -8.25 0.85 12.56
CA LYS A 241 -7.07 1.72 12.41
C LYS A 241 -7.44 3.11 11.91
N THR A 242 -8.25 3.19 10.86
CA THR A 242 -8.72 4.46 10.29
C THR A 242 -9.51 5.26 11.32
N LEU A 243 -10.46 4.61 12.02
CA LEU A 243 -11.25 5.25 13.08
C LEU A 243 -10.35 5.76 14.20
N PHE A 244 -9.39 4.95 14.64
CA PHE A 244 -8.42 5.34 15.67
C PHE A 244 -7.66 6.61 15.29
N ILE A 245 -7.10 6.67 14.08
CA ILE A 245 -6.37 7.86 13.61
C ILE A 245 -7.32 9.06 13.49
N PHE A 246 -8.55 8.83 13.00
CA PHE A 246 -9.56 9.87 12.85
C PHE A 246 -9.95 10.49 14.20
N VAL A 247 -10.18 9.69 15.24
CA VAL A 247 -10.51 10.23 16.57
C VAL A 247 -9.29 10.82 17.26
N LEU A 248 -8.10 10.28 17.03
CA LEU A 248 -6.84 10.79 17.59
C LEU A 248 -6.49 12.18 17.06
N LEU A 249 -6.65 12.41 15.75
CA LEU A 249 -6.32 13.68 15.11
C LEU A 249 -7.49 14.66 15.08
N GLY A 250 -8.71 14.15 15.24
CA GLY A 250 -9.92 14.86 14.93
C GLY A 250 -10.12 15.08 13.42
N PRO A 251 -11.33 15.49 12.98
CA PRO A 251 -11.69 15.45 11.55
C PRO A 251 -10.86 16.40 10.67
N LYS A 252 -10.50 17.57 11.20
CA LYS A 252 -9.76 18.60 10.47
C LYS A 252 -8.33 18.15 10.14
N LEU A 253 -7.56 17.72 11.15
CA LEU A 253 -6.19 17.24 10.94
C LEU A 253 -6.17 15.92 10.18
N PHE A 254 -7.17 15.07 10.38
CA PHE A 254 -7.32 13.84 9.59
C PHE A 254 -7.41 14.14 8.09
N VAL A 255 -8.30 15.05 7.68
CA VAL A 255 -8.48 15.38 6.26
C VAL A 255 -7.33 16.22 5.72
N LEU A 256 -6.82 17.21 6.47
CA LEU A 256 -5.82 18.15 5.96
C LEU A 256 -4.39 17.62 6.03
N LEU A 257 -4.07 16.74 6.99
CA LEU A 257 -2.70 16.25 7.19
C LEU A 257 -2.60 14.75 6.93
N PHE A 258 -3.44 13.93 7.57
CA PHE A 258 -3.31 12.48 7.46
C PHE A 258 -3.62 11.96 6.06
N ILE A 259 -4.69 12.43 5.41
CA ILE A 259 -5.04 12.01 4.04
C ILE A 259 -3.91 12.35 3.04
N PRO A 260 -3.37 13.58 2.97
CA PRO A 260 -2.22 13.88 2.11
C PRO A 260 -0.98 13.05 2.45
N SER A 261 -0.70 12.81 3.74
CA SER A 261 0.36 11.91 4.19
C SER A 261 0.16 10.48 3.68
N TYR A 262 -1.06 9.97 3.75
CA TYR A 262 -1.42 8.64 3.27
C TYR A 262 -1.28 8.54 1.74
N LEU A 263 -1.79 9.52 0.99
CA LEU A 263 -1.71 9.52 -0.47
C LEU A 263 -0.26 9.62 -0.96
N SER A 264 0.55 10.50 -0.37
CA SER A 264 1.98 10.64 -0.70
C SER A 264 2.76 9.36 -0.40
N ASN A 265 2.46 8.66 0.69
CA ASN A 265 3.03 7.34 0.98
C ASN A 265 2.78 6.34 -0.17
N VAL A 266 1.51 6.21 -0.60
CA VAL A 266 1.15 5.30 -1.70
C VAL A 266 1.83 5.68 -3.00
N PHE A 267 1.89 6.98 -3.31
CA PHE A 267 2.57 7.46 -4.52
C PHE A 267 4.07 7.20 -4.49
N LEU A 268 4.74 7.37 -3.35
CA LEU A 268 6.16 7.06 -3.26
C LEU A 268 6.42 5.56 -3.47
N PHE A 269 5.65 4.69 -2.82
CA PHE A 269 5.73 3.24 -3.06
C PHE A 269 5.57 2.90 -4.53
N ALA A 270 4.53 3.45 -5.16
CA ALA A 270 4.31 3.22 -6.57
C ALA A 270 5.45 3.78 -7.42
N ALA A 271 5.95 4.97 -7.11
CA ALA A 271 7.00 5.63 -7.88
C ALA A 271 8.29 4.82 -7.89
N PHE A 272 8.81 4.41 -6.73
CA PHE A 272 10.06 3.65 -6.72
C PHE A 272 9.86 2.20 -7.21
N ASN A 273 8.70 1.56 -7.01
CA ASN A 273 8.47 0.22 -7.60
C ASN A 273 8.21 0.25 -9.11
N TYR A 274 7.69 1.37 -9.64
CA TYR A 274 7.40 1.47 -11.07
C TYR A 274 8.60 1.99 -11.86
N PHE A 275 9.15 3.14 -11.49
CA PHE A 275 10.16 3.81 -12.32
C PHE A 275 11.51 3.11 -12.28
N THR A 276 11.82 2.36 -11.23
CA THR A 276 13.10 1.64 -11.15
C THR A 276 13.06 0.27 -11.81
N HIS A 277 11.91 -0.20 -12.30
CA HIS A 277 11.78 -1.47 -13.00
C HIS A 277 11.52 -1.16 -14.47
N ILE A 278 12.42 -1.59 -15.34
CA ILE A 278 12.31 -1.37 -16.79
C ILE A 278 12.08 -2.70 -17.49
N GLU A 279 11.23 -2.68 -18.51
CA GLU A 279 11.06 -3.80 -19.44
C GLU A 279 11.96 -3.56 -20.66
N ASN A 280 12.81 -4.54 -20.95
CA ASN A 280 13.69 -4.55 -22.11
C ASN A 280 12.93 -5.04 -23.35
N LYS A 281 13.47 -4.72 -24.54
CA LYS A 281 12.85 -5.11 -25.83
C LYS A 281 12.72 -6.63 -26.02
N ASP A 282 13.58 -7.41 -25.36
CA ASP A 282 13.56 -8.87 -25.37
C ASP A 282 12.58 -9.46 -24.35
N GLY A 283 11.84 -8.62 -23.62
CA GLY A 283 10.86 -9.01 -22.62
C GLY A 283 11.45 -9.30 -21.23
N THR A 284 12.77 -9.18 -21.06
CA THR A 284 13.42 -9.24 -19.74
C THR A 284 13.16 -7.97 -18.94
N THR A 285 13.40 -8.02 -17.63
CA THR A 285 13.21 -6.87 -16.74
C THR A 285 14.49 -6.58 -15.96
N ASP A 286 14.82 -5.29 -15.84
CA ASP A 286 15.95 -4.82 -15.06
C ASP A 286 15.50 -3.88 -13.95
N ILE A 287 16.15 -4.01 -12.79
CA ILE A 287 15.98 -3.08 -11.67
C ILE A 287 17.14 -2.08 -11.71
N LEU A 288 16.82 -0.79 -11.60
CA LEU A 288 17.73 0.34 -11.72
C LEU A 288 17.90 1.09 -10.38
N ASN A 289 18.99 1.84 -10.29
CA ASN A 289 19.07 2.97 -9.37
C ASN A 289 18.79 4.23 -10.18
N LEU A 290 17.91 5.11 -9.69
CA LEU A 290 17.64 6.38 -10.35
C LEU A 290 18.22 7.53 -9.53
N ASP A 291 19.07 8.32 -10.17
CA ASP A 291 19.66 9.55 -9.62
C ASP A 291 19.89 10.62 -10.72
N SER A 292 19.22 10.46 -11.87
CA SER A 292 19.52 11.22 -13.09
C SER A 292 18.98 12.65 -13.13
N ASN A 293 18.16 13.05 -12.15
CA ASN A 293 17.57 14.39 -12.11
C ASN A 293 17.42 14.93 -10.68
N LEU A 294 17.10 16.22 -10.58
CA LEU A 294 16.98 16.93 -9.30
C LEU A 294 15.95 16.30 -8.36
N TYR A 295 14.83 15.79 -8.89
CA TYR A 295 13.81 15.13 -8.08
C TYR A 295 14.36 13.86 -7.41
N TYR A 296 14.98 12.96 -8.19
CA TYR A 296 15.59 11.75 -7.64
C TYR A 296 16.71 12.07 -6.66
N ALA A 297 17.59 13.02 -6.98
CA ALA A 297 18.69 13.43 -6.10
C ALA A 297 18.18 13.96 -4.75
N ILE A 298 17.15 14.81 -4.75
CA ILE A 298 16.54 15.33 -3.52
C ILE A 298 15.89 14.18 -2.73
N CYS A 299 15.07 13.36 -3.38
CA CYS A 299 14.41 12.23 -2.73
C CYS A 299 15.45 11.26 -2.14
N ASN A 300 16.48 10.88 -2.89
CA ASN A 300 17.55 10.00 -2.40
C ASN A 300 18.25 10.59 -1.17
N ARG A 301 18.52 11.90 -1.16
CA ARG A 301 19.18 12.56 -0.04
C ARG A 301 18.32 12.58 1.24
N ILE A 302 17.04 12.92 1.13
CA ILE A 302 16.17 13.11 2.30
C ILE A 302 15.41 11.82 2.70
N LEU A 303 15.31 10.85 1.80
CA LEU A 303 14.60 9.58 1.97
C LEU A 303 15.55 8.37 1.90
N PHE A 304 16.80 8.57 2.31
CA PHE A 304 17.79 7.50 2.49
C PHE A 304 17.94 6.58 1.27
N GLY A 305 18.08 7.15 0.07
CA GLY A 305 18.35 6.39 -1.14
C GLY A 305 17.17 5.61 -1.69
N VAL A 306 15.92 6.04 -1.44
CA VAL A 306 14.73 5.29 -1.85
C VAL A 306 14.69 4.88 -3.33
N PHE A 307 15.27 5.67 -4.24
CA PHE A 307 15.34 5.33 -5.67
C PHE A 307 16.59 4.53 -6.06
N TYR A 308 17.49 4.22 -5.13
CA TYR A 308 18.56 3.24 -5.31
C TYR A 308 18.02 1.81 -5.09
N HIS A 309 16.98 1.47 -5.85
CA HIS A 309 16.20 0.26 -5.64
C HIS A 309 16.97 -1.01 -6.06
N LYS A 310 17.76 -0.96 -7.14
CA LYS A 310 18.68 -2.06 -7.50
C LYS A 310 19.63 -2.41 -6.35
N ASN A 311 20.27 -1.40 -5.75
CA ASN A 311 21.18 -1.61 -4.63
C ASN A 311 20.44 -2.21 -3.43
N HIS A 312 19.21 -1.80 -3.18
CA HIS A 312 18.36 -2.39 -2.14
C HIS A 312 18.03 -3.86 -2.41
N HIS A 313 17.70 -4.25 -3.65
CA HIS A 313 17.51 -5.67 -4.01
C HIS A 313 18.78 -6.50 -3.80
N LEU A 314 19.95 -5.93 -4.10
CA LEU A 314 21.24 -6.62 -3.96
C LEU A 314 21.70 -6.71 -2.49
N LYS A 315 21.45 -5.67 -1.70
CA LYS A 315 21.86 -5.57 -0.29
C LYS A 315 20.74 -4.99 0.58
N PRO A 316 19.65 -5.73 0.81
CA PRO A 316 18.47 -5.23 1.53
C PRO A 316 18.74 -4.83 2.99
N LYS A 317 19.86 -5.31 3.56
CA LYS A 317 20.29 -4.97 4.93
C LYS A 317 21.02 -3.63 5.06
N LEU A 318 21.20 -2.88 3.97
CA LEU A 318 21.73 -1.52 4.02
C LEU A 318 20.61 -0.53 4.30
N PHE A 319 20.77 0.31 5.33
CA PHE A 319 19.76 1.32 5.66
C PHE A 319 19.60 2.36 4.55
N ASN A 320 20.73 2.84 4.03
CA ASN A 320 20.78 3.72 2.88
C ASN A 320 21.53 3.00 1.74
N PRO A 321 20.83 2.50 0.70
CA PRO A 321 21.45 1.80 -0.43
C PRO A 321 22.35 2.68 -1.30
N MET A 322 22.35 4.01 -1.15
CA MET A 322 23.34 4.89 -1.81
C MET A 322 24.77 4.62 -1.33
N ALA A 323 24.95 4.10 -0.10
CA ALA A 323 26.25 3.81 0.46
C ALA A 323 26.94 2.60 -0.20
N MET A 324 26.22 1.82 -1.02
CA MET A 324 26.81 0.75 -1.80
C MET A 324 27.61 1.33 -2.95
N GLN A 325 28.94 1.22 -2.86
CA GLN A 325 29.84 1.56 -3.97
C GLN A 325 29.42 0.79 -5.22
N ALA A 326 29.30 1.49 -6.35
CA ALA A 326 29.19 0.85 -7.65
C ALA A 326 30.43 -0.02 -7.81
N LYS A 327 30.26 -1.34 -7.99
CA LYS A 327 31.35 -2.14 -8.55
C LYS A 327 31.48 -1.67 -9.99
N ASN A 328 32.54 -0.89 -10.25
CA ASN A 328 32.96 -0.54 -11.60
C ASN A 328 33.26 -1.80 -12.41
#